data_AF-A0A661JBV5-F1
#
_entry.id   AF-A0A661JBV5-F1
#
_cell.length_a   1.000
_cell.length_b   1.000
_cell.length_c   1.000
_cell.angle_alpha   90.00
_cell.angle_beta   90.00
_cell.angle_gamma   90.00
#
_symmetry.space_group_name_H-M   'P 1'
#
loop_
_entity.id
_entity.type
_entity.pdbx_description
1 polymer ?
#
loop_
_entity_poly.entity_id
_entity_poly.type
_entity_poly.pdbx_seq_one_letter_code
_entity_poly.pdbx_strand_id
1 'polypeptide(L)'
;MGDKLKSTLDIVTEKLKGIDKEIPELNENQKKRIAEIKREYEAKIAEKKILINDKELLAKEILKLEEKREQEIEKIYKEAKK
;
A
#
# COMPACT_ATOMS: atom_id res chain seq x y z
N MET A 1 -31.56 -13.51 -18.39
CA MET A 1 -30.78 -12.27 -18.16
C MET A 1 -29.75 -12.60 -17.10
N GLY A 2 -28.50 -12.79 -17.52
CA GLY A 2 -27.43 -13.27 -16.64
C GLY A 2 -26.86 -12.11 -15.85
N ASP A 3 -27.14 -12.12 -14.54
CA ASP A 3 -26.63 -11.19 -13.56
C ASP A 3 -25.10 -11.40 -13.46
N LYS A 4 -24.34 -10.61 -14.22
CA LYS A 4 -22.87 -10.65 -14.19
C LYS A 4 -22.46 -10.02 -12.87
N LEU A 5 -22.19 -10.88 -11.88
CA LEU A 5 -21.42 -10.53 -10.69
C LEU A 5 -20.17 -9.77 -11.15
N LYS A 6 -20.17 -8.45 -10.95
CA LYS A 6 -19.00 -7.59 -11.22
C LYS A 6 -17.83 -8.18 -10.43
N SER A 7 -16.73 -8.46 -11.12
CA SER A 7 -15.53 -8.98 -10.47
C SER A 7 -15.08 -7.96 -9.42
N THR A 8 -14.51 -8.41 -8.31
CA THR A 8 -13.92 -7.54 -7.28
C THR A 8 -12.92 -6.56 -7.91
N LEU A 9 -12.29 -6.94 -9.02
CA LEU A 9 -11.47 -6.08 -9.86
C LEU A 9 -12.24 -4.92 -10.49
N ASP A 10 -13.41 -5.16 -11.09
CA ASP A 10 -14.25 -4.11 -11.70
C ASP A 10 -14.70 -3.10 -10.64
N ILE A 11 -15.05 -3.56 -9.44
CA ILE A 11 -15.47 -2.71 -8.32
C ILE A 11 -14.32 -1.82 -7.84
N VAL A 12 -13.10 -2.37 -7.78
CA VAL A 12 -11.90 -1.60 -7.42
C VAL A 12 -11.60 -0.57 -8.51
N THR A 13 -11.72 -0.94 -9.78
CA THR A 13 -11.47 -0.05 -10.92
C THR A 13 -12.50 1.09 -10.99
N GLU A 14 -13.78 0.81 -10.71
CA GLU A 14 -14.84 1.82 -10.61
C GLU A 14 -14.66 2.75 -9.41
N LYS A 15 -14.23 2.23 -8.24
CA LYS A 15 -13.89 3.08 -7.08
C LYS A 15 -12.68 3.97 -7.33
N LEU A 16 -11.71 3.52 -8.13
CA LEU A 16 -10.55 4.31 -8.53
C LEU A 16 -10.93 5.39 -9.57
N LYS A 17 -11.89 5.12 -10.45
CA LYS A 17 -12.41 6.11 -11.41
C LYS A 17 -13.15 7.28 -10.76
N GLY A 18 -13.70 7.10 -9.55
CA GLY A 18 -14.42 8.16 -8.82
C GLY A 18 -13.53 9.05 -7.94
N ILE A 19 -12.23 8.78 -7.89
CA ILE A 19 -11.26 9.60 -7.16
C ILE A 19 -10.40 10.30 -8.21
N ASP A 20 -10.80 11.52 -8.59
CA ASP A 20 -9.99 12.52 -9.31
C ASP A 20 -8.80 12.99 -8.45
N LYS A 21 -8.06 12.06 -7.85
CA LYS A 21 -6.67 12.27 -7.52
C LYS A 21 -5.93 11.62 -8.67
N GLU A 22 -5.48 12.42 -9.63
CA GLU A 22 -4.47 12.01 -10.60
C GLU A 22 -3.39 11.24 -9.85
N ILE A 23 -3.45 9.91 -9.95
CA ILE A 23 -2.38 9.03 -9.48
C ILE A 23 -1.32 9.27 -10.55
N PRO A 24 -0.21 9.96 -10.19
CA PRO A 24 0.79 10.29 -11.18
C PRO A 24 1.28 9.01 -11.81
N GLU A 25 1.40 9.00 -13.14
CA GLU A 25 1.90 7.84 -13.86
C GLU A 25 3.32 7.53 -13.38
N LEU A 26 3.47 6.37 -12.73
CA LEU A 26 4.76 5.92 -12.24
C LEU A 26 5.54 5.25 -13.35
N ASN A 27 6.83 5.58 -13.47
CA ASN A 27 7.74 4.82 -14.32
C ASN A 27 8.08 3.46 -13.70
N GLU A 28 8.66 2.55 -14.50
CA GLU A 28 8.99 1.19 -14.05
C GLU A 28 9.96 1.16 -12.85
N ASN A 29 10.88 2.12 -12.76
CA ASN A 29 11.81 2.20 -11.62
C ASN A 29 11.08 2.61 -10.33
N GLN A 30 10.15 3.55 -10.41
CA GLN A 30 9.31 3.97 -9.27
C GLN A 30 8.40 2.84 -8.80
N LYS A 31 7.78 2.09 -9.73
CA LYS A 31 6.98 0.90 -9.38
C LYS A 31 7.82 -0.16 -8.67
N LYS A 32 9.03 -0.45 -9.20
CA LYS A 32 9.97 -1.38 -8.55
C LYS A 32 10.33 -0.93 -7.14
N ARG A 33 10.64 0.35 -6.96
CA ARG A 33 10.99 0.92 -5.65
C ARG A 33 9.83 0.84 -4.65
N ILE A 34 8.60 1.08 -5.09
CA ILE A 34 7.40 0.87 -4.25
C ILE A 34 7.27 -0.61 -3.86
N ALA A 35 7.50 -1.53 -4.79
CA ALA A 35 7.42 -2.97 -4.50
C ALA A 35 8.51 -3.41 -3.48
N GLU A 36 9.71 -2.88 -3.60
CA GLU A 36 10.80 -3.10 -2.64
C GLU A 36 10.45 -2.57 -1.25
N ILE A 37 9.96 -1.33 -1.15
CA ILE A 37 9.49 -0.75 0.12
C ILE A 37 8.41 -1.63 0.76
N LYS A 38 7.41 -2.06 -0.02
CA LYS A 38 6.35 -2.95 0.49
C LYS A 38 6.93 -4.23 1.06
N ARG A 39 7.81 -4.90 0.31
CA ARG A 39 8.46 -6.15 0.72
C ARG A 39 9.28 -5.98 2.00
N GLU A 40 10.04 -4.90 2.11
CA GLU A 40 10.86 -4.62 3.29
C GLU A 40 10.00 -4.40 4.54
N TYR A 41 8.95 -3.59 4.43
CA TYR A 41 8.05 -3.33 5.56
C TYR A 41 7.19 -4.54 5.93
N GLU A 42 6.81 -5.38 4.97
CA GLU A 42 6.17 -6.68 5.25
C GLU A 42 7.09 -7.60 6.07
N ALA A 43 8.38 -7.68 5.71
CA ALA A 43 9.35 -8.45 6.47
C ALA A 43 9.51 -7.92 7.90
N LYS A 44 9.63 -6.59 8.07
CA LYS A 44 9.69 -5.93 9.38
C LYS A 44 8.45 -6.21 10.23
N ILE A 45 7.26 -6.13 9.63
CA ILE A 45 5.99 -6.43 10.32
C ILE A 45 5.93 -7.90 10.74
N ALA A 46 6.34 -8.82 9.86
CA ALA A 46 6.40 -10.24 10.18
C ALA A 46 7.35 -10.53 11.34
N GLU A 47 8.53 -9.90 11.36
CA GLU A 47 9.47 -9.97 12.47
C GLU A 47 8.85 -9.48 13.78
N LYS A 48 8.17 -8.33 13.78
CA LYS A 48 7.49 -7.81 14.98
C LYS A 48 6.40 -8.76 15.49
N LYS A 49 5.62 -9.37 14.58
CA LYS A 49 4.60 -10.37 14.93
C LYS A 49 5.19 -11.61 15.61
N ILE A 50 6.44 -11.96 15.31
CA ILE A 50 7.13 -13.08 15.95
C ILE A 50 7.72 -12.67 17.30
N LEU A 51 8.30 -11.47 17.40
CA LEU A 51 9.05 -11.03 18.58
C LEU A 51 8.17 -10.45 19.70
N ILE A 52 7.03 -9.83 19.37
CA ILE A 52 6.20 -9.13 20.35
C ILE A 52 4.97 -9.98 20.69
N ASN A 53 4.91 -10.43 21.94
CA ASN A 53 3.76 -11.19 22.46
C ASN A 53 2.63 -10.30 22.98
N ASP A 54 2.95 -9.06 23.38
CA ASP A 54 1.95 -8.08 23.83
C ASP A 54 1.15 -7.56 22.63
N LYS A 55 -0.16 -7.81 22.64
CA LYS A 55 -1.05 -7.47 21.52
C LYS A 55 -1.22 -5.97 21.32
N GLU A 56 -1.26 -5.18 22.38
CA GLU A 56 -1.45 -3.73 22.28
C GLU A 56 -0.17 -3.05 21.77
N LEU A 57 0.98 -3.49 22.28
CA LEU A 57 2.27 -3.02 21.82
C LEU A 57 2.51 -3.43 20.36
N LEU A 58 2.20 -4.68 20.00
CA LEU A 58 2.31 -5.17 18.64
C LEU A 58 1.45 -4.34 17.67
N ALA A 59 0.19 -4.07 18.03
CA ALA A 59 -0.70 -3.25 17.21
C ALA A 59 -0.13 -1.84 16.98
N LYS A 60 0.41 -1.20 18.03
CA LYS A 60 1.05 0.12 17.92
C LYS A 60 2.30 0.09 17.02
N GLU A 61 3.13 -0.93 17.14
CA GLU A 61 4.34 -1.05 16.32
C GLU A 61 4.04 -1.37 14.86
N ILE A 62 3.03 -2.21 14.58
CA ILE A 62 2.56 -2.46 13.22
C ILE A 62 2.02 -1.16 12.59
N LEU A 63 1.16 -0.42 13.29
CA LEU A 63 0.62 0.85 12.79
C LEU A 63 1.74 1.84 12.43
N LYS A 64 2.73 2.01 13.30
CA LYS A 64 3.90 2.87 13.01
C LYS A 64 4.66 2.43 11.75
N LEU A 65 4.81 1.11 11.54
CA LEU A 65 5.48 0.57 10.36
C LEU A 65 4.65 0.81 9.09
N GLU A 66 3.33 0.65 9.17
CA GLU A 66 2.42 0.91 8.06
C GLU A 66 2.40 2.39 7.67
N GLU A 67 2.31 3.30 8.65
CA GLU A 67 2.38 4.75 8.43
C GLU A 67 3.71 5.16 7.76
N LYS A 68 4.83 4.62 8.23
CA LYS A 68 6.15 4.90 7.62
C LYS A 68 6.24 4.36 6.19
N ARG A 69 5.75 3.15 5.95
CA ARG A 69 5.67 2.57 4.60
C ARG A 69 4.88 3.48 3.67
N GLU A 70 3.73 3.97 4.11
CA GLU A 70 2.90 4.89 3.33
C GLU A 70 3.59 6.22 3.07
N GLN A 71 4.25 6.81 4.06
CA GLN A 71 5.03 8.04 3.90
C GLN A 71 6.16 7.88 2.87
N GLU A 72 6.87 6.75 2.87
CA GLU A 72 7.92 6.48 1.88
C GLU A 72 7.37 6.29 0.47
N ILE A 73 6.26 5.58 0.33
CA ILE A 73 5.56 5.43 -0.95
C ILE A 73 5.02 6.77 -1.44
N GLU A 74 4.47 7.60 -0.55
CA GLU A 74 3.98 8.94 -0.88
C GLU A 74 5.09 9.84 -1.41
N LYS A 75 6.33 9.73 -0.87
CA LYS A 75 7.49 10.45 -1.41
C LYS A 75 7.75 10.09 -2.88
N ILE A 76 7.64 8.81 -3.24
CA ILE A 76 7.80 8.37 -4.63
C ILE A 76 6.69 8.96 -5.51
N TYR A 77 5.44 8.96 -5.04
CA TYR A 77 4.36 9.61 -5.78
C TYR A 77 4.57 11.13 -5.91
N LYS A 78 5.14 11.81 -4.91
CA LYS A 78 5.50 13.23 -4.98
C LYS A 78 6.65 13.47 -5.97
N GLU A 79 7.64 12.59 -6.04
CA GLU A 79 8.70 12.62 -7.05
C GLU A 79 8.15 12.44 -8.46
N ALA A 80 7.12 11.61 -8.65
CA ALA A 80 6.47 11.40 -9.94
C ALA A 80 5.59 12.56 -10.41
N LYS A 81 5.17 13.46 -9.50
CA LYS A 81 4.42 14.69 -9.82
C LYS A 81 5.30 15.87 -10.20
N LYS A 82 6.61 15.78 -9.95
CA LYS A 82 7.59 16.79 -10.31
C LYS A 82 8.13 16.54 -11.71
#